data_AF-A0A4P9YZF9-F1
#
_entry.id   AF-A0A4P9YZF9-F1
#
_cell.length_a   1.000
_cell.length_b   1.000
_cell.length_c   1.000
_cell.angle_alpha   90.00
_cell.angle_beta   90.00
_cell.angle_gamma   90.00
#
_symmetry.space_group_name_H-M   'P 1'
#
loop_
_entity.id
_entity.type
_entity.pdbx_description
1 polymer ?
#
loop_
_entity_poly.entity_id
_entity_poly.type
_entity_poly.pdbx_seq_one_letter_code
_entity_poly.pdbx_strand_id
1 'polypeptide(L)'
;SVYHRLKPAMVRAIALRKSTVVARVSTLKHEYRALWKRWQRHVEKLDRLHNNGSGGGLREETPGLAGVADGGDEYSFVTGRHYSRRTFHNPDAARSEAEFLEILQLLQTAEERDPENRAQRTAALISDMILDPVGDDYASTMCYRNRNGLVENPPLYYHCTSPPGASKPLDVDHWTGEEEALFKEAYLQHPKQFGRI
;
A
#
# COMPACT_ATOMS: atom_id res chain seq x y z
N SER A 1 -51.31 12.97 -10.29
CA SER A 1 -49.92 12.65 -10.69
C SER A 1 -49.25 11.79 -9.62
N VAL A 2 -48.66 10.66 -10.02
CA VAL A 2 -48.01 9.66 -9.14
C VAL A 2 -46.91 10.29 -8.27
N TYR A 3 -46.25 11.34 -8.78
CA TYR A 3 -45.22 12.12 -8.08
C TYR A 3 -45.65 12.65 -6.72
N HIS A 4 -46.83 13.27 -6.59
CA HIS A 4 -47.29 13.86 -5.32
C HIS A 4 -47.54 12.82 -4.22
N ARG A 5 -47.87 11.58 -4.60
CA ARG A 5 -48.07 10.47 -3.64
C ARG A 5 -46.74 9.88 -3.17
N LEU A 6 -45.74 9.83 -4.05
CA LEU A 6 -44.42 9.27 -3.73
C LEU A 6 -43.48 10.26 -3.04
N LYS A 7 -43.63 11.57 -3.30
CA LYS A 7 -42.82 12.64 -2.69
C LYS A 7 -42.65 12.52 -1.17
N PRO A 8 -43.68 12.35 -0.34
CA PRO A 8 -43.50 12.22 1.11
C PRO A 8 -42.73 10.96 1.51
N ALA A 9 -42.92 9.84 0.80
CA ALA A 9 -42.16 8.62 1.05
C ALA A 9 -40.67 8.79 0.73
N MET A 10 -40.35 9.41 -0.42
CA MET A 10 -38.97 9.71 -0.81
C MET A 10 -38.27 10.66 0.15
N VAL A 11 -38.95 11.73 0.58
CA VAL A 11 -38.38 12.69 1.54
C VAL A 11 -38.07 12.01 2.88
N ARG A 12 -38.96 11.14 3.38
CA ARG A 12 -38.69 10.35 4.59
C ARG A 12 -37.49 9.42 4.42
N ALA A 13 -37.41 8.70 3.30
CA ALA A 13 -36.29 7.81 3.02
C ALA A 13 -34.96 8.56 2.96
N ILE A 14 -34.92 9.72 2.29
CA ILE A 14 -33.73 10.57 2.23
C ILE A 14 -33.38 11.14 3.61
N ALA A 15 -34.36 11.57 4.39
CA ALA A 15 -34.13 12.10 5.73
C ALA A 15 -33.54 11.05 6.67
N LEU A 16 -34.08 9.82 6.64
CA LEU A 16 -33.57 8.69 7.41
C LEU A 16 -32.14 8.33 6.99
N ARG A 17 -31.86 8.29 5.67
CA ARG A 17 -30.51 8.07 5.15
C ARG A 17 -29.53 9.15 5.58
N LYS A 18 -29.94 10.42 5.60
CA LYS A 18 -29.10 11.52 6.10
C LYS A 18 -28.84 11.39 7.60
N SER A 19 -29.84 11.00 8.40
CA SER A 19 -29.65 10.87 9.85
C SER A 19 -28.71 9.71 10.21
N THR A 20 -28.79 8.58 9.49
CA THR A 20 -27.87 7.45 9.70
C THR A 20 -26.43 7.83 9.35
N VAL A 21 -26.21 8.52 8.23
CA VAL A 21 -24.87 9.01 7.85
C VAL A 21 -24.33 9.97 8.91
N VAL A 22 -25.14 10.92 9.39
CA VAL A 22 -24.71 11.87 10.44
C VAL A 22 -24.34 11.15 11.74
N ALA A 23 -25.12 10.16 12.16
CA ALA A 23 -24.81 9.34 13.33
C ALA A 23 -23.52 8.52 13.14
N ARG A 24 -23.26 8.03 11.92
CA ARG A 24 -22.01 7.32 11.61
C ARG A 24 -20.80 8.25 11.65
N VAL A 25 -20.93 9.44 11.04
CA VAL A 25 -19.88 10.49 11.08
C VAL A 25 -19.54 10.87 12.51
N SER A 26 -20.55 11.07 13.37
CA SER A 26 -20.29 11.43 14.76
C SER A 26 -19.52 10.33 15.48
N THR A 27 -19.92 9.06 15.30
CA THR A 27 -19.23 7.90 15.87
C THR A 27 -17.76 7.84 15.42
N LEU A 28 -17.51 7.92 14.11
CA LEU A 28 -16.16 7.89 13.53
C LEU A 28 -15.29 9.04 14.04
N LYS A 29 -15.85 10.24 14.22
CA LYS A 29 -15.12 11.37 14.82
C LYS A 29 -14.67 11.07 16.26
N HIS A 30 -15.48 10.38 17.05
CA HIS A 30 -15.11 9.99 18.42
C HIS A 30 -14.00 8.94 18.40
N GLU A 31 -14.12 7.91 17.56
CA GLU A 31 -13.09 6.88 17.38
C GLU A 31 -11.76 7.48 16.91
N TYR A 32 -11.79 8.35 15.90
CA TYR A 32 -10.62 9.06 15.41
C TYR A 32 -9.95 9.86 16.52
N ARG A 33 -10.71 10.65 17.30
CA ARG A 33 -10.15 11.43 18.41
C ARG A 33 -9.50 10.55 19.47
N ALA A 34 -10.08 9.38 19.75
CA ALA A 34 -9.51 8.43 20.70
C ALA A 34 -8.18 7.84 20.18
N LEU A 35 -8.15 7.41 18.92
CA LEU A 35 -6.95 6.90 18.26
C LEU A 35 -5.86 7.99 18.15
N TRP A 36 -6.23 9.20 17.75
CA TRP A 36 -5.33 10.35 17.67
C TRP A 36 -4.67 10.64 19.02
N LYS A 37 -5.45 10.70 20.10
CA LYS A 37 -4.88 10.88 21.46
C LYS A 37 -3.96 9.75 21.89
N ARG A 38 -4.20 8.52 21.43
CA ARG A 38 -3.31 7.38 21.69
C ARG A 38 -2.02 7.51 20.90
N TRP A 39 -2.11 7.88 19.62
CA TRP A 39 -0.97 8.11 18.75
C TRP A 39 -0.11 9.27 19.23
N GLN A 40 -0.72 10.41 19.62
CA GLN A 40 0.01 11.56 20.13
C GLN A 40 0.81 11.23 21.40
N ARG A 41 0.23 10.46 22.33
CA ARG A 41 0.98 9.94 23.50
C ARG A 41 2.13 9.02 23.12
N HIS A 42 1.99 8.27 22.03
CA HIS A 42 3.06 7.41 21.53
C HIS A 42 4.19 8.23 20.91
N VAL A 43 3.88 9.23 20.10
CA VAL A 43 4.86 10.18 19.55
C VAL A 43 5.59 10.90 20.67
N GLU A 44 4.86 11.45 21.65
CA GLU A 44 5.47 12.10 22.81
C GLU A 44 6.41 11.17 23.58
N LYS A 45 6.05 9.88 23.69
CA LYS A 45 6.94 8.87 24.30
C LYS A 45 8.21 8.66 23.46
N LEU A 46 8.10 8.59 22.13
CA LEU A 46 9.25 8.46 21.24
C LEU A 46 10.14 9.70 21.29
N ASP A 47 9.57 10.90 21.31
CA ASP A 47 10.31 12.16 21.43
C ASP A 47 11.07 12.23 22.75
N ARG A 48 10.44 11.80 23.86
CA ARG A 48 11.11 11.69 25.16
C ARG A 48 12.26 10.68 25.14
N LEU A 49 12.09 9.55 24.46
CA LEU A 49 13.17 8.55 24.31
C LEU A 49 14.31 9.09 23.43
N HIS A 50 13.99 9.79 22.35
CA HIS A 50 14.97 10.43 21.48
C HIS A 50 15.74 11.52 22.22
N ASN A 51 15.04 12.40 22.94
CA ASN A 51 15.64 13.50 23.69
C ASN A 51 16.46 13.00 24.89
N ASN A 52 15.98 11.97 25.60
CA ASN A 52 16.72 11.39 26.73
C ASN A 52 17.90 10.52 26.26
N GLY A 53 17.78 9.85 25.11
CA GLY A 53 18.86 9.10 24.48
C GLY A 53 19.94 10.00 23.87
N SER A 54 19.60 11.23 23.49
CA SER A 54 20.54 12.23 22.98
C SER A 54 21.44 12.86 24.07
N GLY A 55 21.19 12.56 25.35
CA GLY A 55 22.04 12.98 26.47
C GLY A 55 23.14 11.98 26.88
N GLY A 56 23.18 10.80 26.27
CA GLY A 56 24.18 9.76 26.53
C GLY A 56 24.74 9.25 25.21
N GLY A 57 25.91 9.76 24.82
CA GLY A 57 26.49 9.61 23.49
C GLY A 57 26.37 8.21 22.88
N LEU A 58 25.80 8.17 21.68
CA LEU A 58 26.35 7.48 20.51
C LEU A 58 25.49 7.91 19.32
N ARG A 59 26.10 8.69 18.44
CA ARG A 59 25.72 8.83 17.03
C ARG A 59 25.52 7.42 16.50
N GLU A 60 24.26 7.02 16.35
CA GLU A 60 23.89 5.72 15.82
C GLU A 60 24.32 5.70 14.36
N GLU A 61 25.44 5.02 14.13
CA GLU A 61 25.79 4.53 12.82
C GLU A 61 24.59 3.72 12.33
N THR A 62 24.04 4.15 11.19
CA THR A 62 23.18 3.35 10.33
C THR A 62 23.70 1.91 10.35
N PRO A 63 22.90 0.89 10.70
CA PRO A 63 23.36 -0.48 10.66
C PRO A 63 23.74 -0.79 9.21
N GLY A 64 25.04 -0.84 8.97
CA GLY A 64 25.61 -1.40 7.77
C GLY A 64 25.07 -2.82 7.64
N LEU A 65 24.39 -3.06 6.53
CA LEU A 65 24.23 -4.37 5.93
C LEU A 65 25.62 -4.98 5.75
N ALA A 66 26.09 -5.70 6.76
CA ALA A 66 27.24 -6.59 6.66
C ALA A 66 26.72 -8.02 6.75
N GLY A 67 26.69 -8.72 5.61
CA GLY A 67 26.61 -10.17 5.63
C GLY A 67 25.86 -10.87 4.49
N VAL A 68 26.08 -10.51 3.23
CA VAL A 68 26.20 -11.52 2.16
C VAL A 68 27.31 -11.07 1.21
N ALA A 69 28.49 -11.66 1.38
CA ALA A 69 29.51 -11.66 0.36
C ALA A 69 29.16 -12.77 -0.64
N ASP A 70 28.80 -12.40 -1.87
CA ASP A 70 29.09 -13.22 -3.04
C ASP A 70 29.19 -12.33 -4.30
N GLY A 71 30.39 -12.32 -4.89
CA GLY A 71 30.66 -12.02 -6.29
C GLY A 71 30.42 -10.62 -6.85
N GLY A 72 31.49 -9.80 -6.89
CA GLY A 72 31.80 -8.95 -8.05
C GLY A 72 31.39 -7.48 -8.01
N ASP A 73 32.39 -6.62 -8.27
CA ASP A 73 32.31 -5.29 -8.87
C ASP A 73 32.07 -4.06 -7.98
N GLU A 74 33.19 -3.56 -7.44
CA GLU A 74 33.70 -2.19 -7.59
C GLU A 74 32.69 -1.02 -7.56
N TYR A 75 32.15 -0.64 -6.40
CA TYR A 75 31.89 0.78 -6.06
C TYR A 75 32.01 0.98 -4.54
N SER A 76 33.13 1.53 -4.11
CA SER A 76 33.46 1.79 -2.72
C SER A 76 32.55 2.89 -2.14
N PHE A 77 31.68 2.53 -1.20
CA PHE A 77 30.96 3.49 -0.34
C PHE A 77 31.95 4.14 0.64
N VAL A 78 32.64 5.18 0.18
CA VAL A 78 33.47 6.06 1.03
C VAL A 78 32.72 7.38 1.24
N THR A 79 31.72 7.40 2.13
CA THR A 79 31.13 8.66 2.62
C THR A 79 31.30 8.84 4.12
N GLY A 80 32.21 8.08 4.75
CA GLY A 80 32.57 8.24 6.14
C GLY A 80 34.05 8.59 6.30
N ARG A 81 34.34 9.79 6.84
CA ARG A 81 35.61 10.17 7.51
C ARG A 81 36.78 10.77 6.70
N HIS A 82 36.58 11.41 5.54
CA HIS A 82 37.69 12.09 4.85
C HIS A 82 37.71 13.63 4.85
N TYR A 83 36.67 14.33 5.31
CA TYR A 83 36.68 15.81 5.30
C TYR A 83 37.25 16.47 6.57
N SER A 84 37.64 15.70 7.60
CA SER A 84 38.01 16.26 8.91
C SER A 84 39.50 16.56 9.12
N ARG A 85 40.32 16.72 8.08
CA ARG A 85 41.77 16.83 8.29
C ARG A 85 42.53 17.98 7.61
N ARG A 86 41.89 19.08 7.18
CA ARG A 86 42.65 20.26 6.74
C ARG A 86 41.81 21.53 6.48
N THR A 87 41.20 22.17 7.49
CA THR A 87 40.96 23.64 7.40
C THR A 87 40.51 24.24 8.73
N PHE A 88 41.43 24.94 9.38
CA PHE A 88 41.08 26.04 10.27
C PHE A 88 40.80 27.25 9.37
N HIS A 89 39.76 28.03 9.71
CA HIS A 89 39.29 29.30 9.11
C HIS A 89 38.18 29.18 8.04
N ASN A 90 36.96 29.50 8.48
CA ASN A 90 35.69 29.70 7.75
C ASN A 90 35.06 28.45 7.10
N PRO A 91 34.29 27.64 7.86
CA PRO A 91 33.54 26.49 7.32
C PRO A 91 32.33 26.88 6.45
N ASP A 92 31.97 28.16 6.41
CA ASP A 92 30.73 28.67 5.80
C ASP A 92 30.95 29.32 4.42
N ALA A 93 32.16 29.26 3.88
CA ALA A 93 32.50 29.84 2.57
C ALA A 93 33.15 28.80 1.65
N ALA A 94 32.60 28.64 0.44
CA ALA A 94 33.21 27.82 -0.60
C ALA A 94 34.56 28.42 -1.03
N ARG A 95 35.61 27.60 -1.09
CA ARG A 95 36.98 28.08 -1.39
C ARG A 95 37.30 28.05 -2.89
N SER A 96 36.48 27.36 -3.68
CA SER A 96 36.54 27.35 -5.15
C SER A 96 35.16 27.12 -5.76
N GLU A 97 35.01 27.43 -7.05
CA GLU A 97 33.80 27.15 -7.81
C GLU A 97 33.49 25.64 -7.88
N ALA A 98 34.52 24.78 -7.90
CA ALA A 98 34.33 23.33 -7.84
C ALA A 98 33.75 22.85 -6.51
N GLU A 99 34.23 23.39 -5.38
CA GLU A 99 33.65 23.10 -4.05
C GLU A 99 32.22 23.63 -3.94
N PHE A 100 31.93 24.79 -4.54
CA PHE A 100 30.57 25.35 -4.56
C PHE A 100 29.60 24.42 -5.32
N LEU A 101 30.01 23.90 -6.46
CA LEU A 101 29.21 22.95 -7.23
C LEU A 101 29.04 21.60 -6.50
N GLU A 102 30.07 21.13 -5.81
CA GLU A 102 30.00 19.93 -4.98
C GLU A 102 28.97 20.10 -3.84
N ILE A 103 29.00 21.25 -3.16
CA ILE A 103 28.04 21.58 -2.09
C ILE A 103 26.61 21.67 -2.65
N LEU A 104 26.41 22.32 -3.80
CA LEU A 104 25.11 22.39 -4.46
C LEU A 104 24.57 21.02 -4.84
N GLN A 105 25.41 20.17 -5.43
CA GLN A 105 25.04 18.81 -5.79
C GLN A 105 24.68 17.98 -4.56
N LEU A 106 25.44 18.13 -3.47
CA LEU A 106 25.13 17.47 -2.20
C LEU A 106 23.78 17.93 -1.64
N LEU A 107 23.52 19.24 -1.62
CA LEU A 107 22.23 19.79 -1.15
C LEU A 107 21.05 19.29 -1.98
N GLN A 108 21.19 19.29 -3.30
CA GLN A 108 20.16 18.76 -4.19
C GLN A 108 19.87 17.28 -3.91
N THR A 109 20.91 16.46 -3.77
CA THR A 109 20.73 15.03 -3.48
C THR A 109 20.25 14.75 -2.06
N ALA A 110 20.51 15.65 -1.11
CA ALA A 110 19.99 15.59 0.25
C ALA A 110 18.49 15.90 0.28
N GLU A 111 18.05 16.93 -0.46
CA GLU A 111 16.64 17.28 -0.62
C GLU A 111 15.83 16.17 -1.32
N GLU A 112 16.41 15.55 -2.36
CA GLU A 112 15.78 14.42 -3.06
C GLU A 112 15.64 13.15 -2.19
N ARG A 113 16.53 12.99 -1.20
CA ARG A 113 16.53 11.85 -0.26
C ARG A 113 15.83 12.15 1.06
N ASP A 114 15.39 13.38 1.27
CA ASP A 114 14.65 13.75 2.47
C ASP A 114 13.35 12.91 2.55
N PRO A 115 13.18 12.09 3.60
CA PRO A 115 12.01 11.24 3.74
C PRO A 115 10.72 12.06 3.81
N GLU A 116 10.74 13.30 4.31
CA GLU A 116 9.54 14.13 4.40
C GLU A 116 9.09 14.58 3.01
N ASN A 117 10.00 15.15 2.21
CA ASN A 117 9.73 15.51 0.81
C ASN A 117 9.31 14.30 -0.02
N ARG A 118 9.98 13.16 0.15
CA ARG A 118 9.63 11.93 -0.56
C ARG A 118 8.25 11.44 -0.15
N ALA A 119 7.92 11.46 1.15
CA ALA A 119 6.60 11.07 1.64
C ALA A 119 5.51 11.98 1.08
N GLN A 120 5.71 13.30 1.05
CA GLN A 120 4.73 14.22 0.46
C GLN A 120 4.49 13.96 -1.03
N ARG A 121 5.54 13.63 -1.80
CA ARG A 121 5.43 13.35 -3.24
C ARG A 121 4.88 11.97 -3.57
N THR A 122 5.10 10.99 -2.69
CA THR A 122 4.75 9.57 -2.93
C THR A 122 3.60 9.06 -2.09
N ALA A 123 3.07 9.86 -1.17
CA ALA A 123 1.89 9.52 -0.39
C ALA A 123 0.70 9.29 -1.31
N ALA A 124 0.05 8.14 -1.16
CA ALA A 124 -1.19 7.85 -1.85
C ALA A 124 -2.28 8.79 -1.34
N LEU A 125 -3.04 9.39 -2.26
CA LEU A 125 -4.25 10.14 -1.90
C LEU A 125 -5.32 9.14 -1.49
N ILE A 126 -5.60 9.06 -0.19
CA ILE A 126 -6.64 8.19 0.35
C ILE A 126 -8.00 8.81 -0.01
N SER A 127 -8.82 8.07 -0.75
CA SER A 127 -10.18 8.52 -1.09
C SER A 127 -11.06 8.67 0.15
N ASP A 128 -12.06 9.56 0.06
CA ASP A 128 -13.03 9.76 1.14
C ASP A 128 -13.77 8.45 1.47
N MET A 129 -14.01 8.25 2.76
CA MET A 129 -14.73 7.08 3.26
C MET A 129 -16.19 7.10 2.77
N ILE A 130 -16.64 6.00 2.17
CA ILE A 130 -18.03 5.82 1.74
C ILE A 130 -18.86 5.51 2.99
N LEU A 131 -19.74 6.44 3.36
CA LEU A 131 -20.57 6.34 4.58
C LEU A 131 -22.01 5.95 4.30
N ASP A 132 -22.38 5.92 3.03
CA ASP A 132 -23.73 5.66 2.60
C ASP A 132 -23.98 4.15 2.44
N PRO A 133 -24.93 3.54 3.18
CA PRO A 133 -25.18 2.10 3.09
C PRO A 133 -25.63 1.61 1.71
N VAL A 134 -26.30 2.44 0.90
CA VAL A 134 -26.73 2.05 -0.46
C VAL A 134 -25.59 2.18 -1.46
N GLY A 135 -24.74 3.19 -1.30
CA GLY A 135 -23.49 3.34 -2.05
C GLY A 135 -22.43 2.31 -1.65
N ASP A 136 -22.49 1.78 -0.43
CA ASP A 136 -21.58 0.75 0.07
C ASP A 136 -21.75 -0.54 -0.74
N ASP A 137 -22.97 -0.98 -1.03
CA ASP A 137 -23.19 -2.15 -1.89
C ASP A 137 -22.62 -1.96 -3.29
N TYR A 138 -22.84 -0.80 -3.92
CA TYR A 138 -22.34 -0.50 -5.27
C TYR A 138 -20.81 -0.33 -5.32
N ALA A 139 -20.23 0.36 -4.34
CA ALA A 139 -18.80 0.57 -4.26
C ALA A 139 -18.03 -0.67 -3.76
N SER A 140 -18.61 -1.45 -2.85
CA SER A 140 -18.05 -2.72 -2.38
C SER A 140 -18.02 -3.74 -3.51
N THR A 141 -19.09 -3.83 -4.33
CA THR A 141 -19.12 -4.78 -5.46
C THR A 141 -18.30 -4.36 -6.68
N MET A 142 -18.23 -3.06 -7.02
CA MET A 142 -17.49 -2.61 -8.22
C MET A 142 -16.10 -2.01 -7.95
N CYS A 143 -15.87 -1.37 -6.80
CA CYS A 143 -14.63 -0.60 -6.57
C CYS A 143 -13.63 -1.32 -5.65
N TYR A 144 -14.07 -2.19 -4.75
CA TYR A 144 -13.19 -2.85 -3.78
C TYR A 144 -13.18 -4.37 -3.95
N ARG A 145 -12.48 -4.84 -4.98
CA ARG A 145 -12.16 -6.27 -5.07
C ARG A 145 -11.14 -6.61 -3.99
N ASN A 146 -11.61 -7.30 -2.94
CA ASN A 146 -10.73 -7.77 -1.88
C ASN A 146 -9.65 -8.70 -2.48
N ARG A 147 -8.37 -8.35 -2.30
CA ARG A 147 -7.22 -9.10 -2.79
C ARG A 147 -6.56 -9.97 -1.71
N ASN A 148 -7.21 -10.12 -0.56
CA ASN A 148 -6.69 -10.92 0.56
C ASN A 148 -6.61 -12.43 0.25
N GLY A 149 -7.09 -12.89 -0.91
CA GLY A 149 -7.06 -14.30 -1.32
C GLY A 149 -7.97 -15.19 -0.48
N LEU A 150 -8.87 -14.62 0.32
CA LEU A 150 -9.78 -15.39 1.15
C LEU A 150 -10.86 -16.03 0.27
N VAL A 151 -10.88 -17.36 0.27
CA VAL A 151 -11.92 -18.15 -0.40
C VAL A 151 -12.93 -18.60 0.65
N GLU A 152 -14.09 -17.95 0.70
CA GLU A 152 -15.12 -18.23 1.71
C GLU A 152 -15.74 -19.62 1.56
N ASN A 153 -15.94 -20.06 0.32
CA ASN A 153 -16.50 -21.38 0.00
C ASN A 153 -15.58 -22.11 -0.99
N PRO A 154 -14.53 -22.82 -0.51
CA PRO A 154 -13.60 -23.53 -1.36
C PRO A 154 -14.28 -24.52 -2.34
N PRO A 155 -15.29 -25.32 -1.95
CA PRO A 155 -15.93 -26.26 -2.88
C PRO A 155 -16.62 -25.58 -4.05
N LEU A 156 -17.18 -24.39 -3.84
CA LEU A 156 -17.84 -23.60 -4.89
C LEU A 156 -16.82 -22.86 -5.76
N TYR A 157 -15.76 -22.33 -5.13
CA TYR A 157 -14.69 -21.60 -5.80
C TYR A 157 -13.87 -22.48 -6.75
N TYR A 158 -13.51 -23.69 -6.31
CA TYR A 158 -12.78 -24.69 -7.13
C TYR A 158 -13.72 -25.62 -7.91
N HIS A 159 -14.97 -25.20 -8.13
CA HIS A 159 -15.95 -25.90 -8.98
C HIS A 159 -16.20 -27.38 -8.62
N CYS A 160 -15.85 -27.81 -7.40
CA CYS A 160 -16.05 -29.17 -6.93
C CYS A 160 -17.54 -29.48 -6.69
N THR A 161 -18.36 -28.45 -6.51
CA THR A 161 -19.81 -28.56 -6.28
C THR A 161 -20.57 -27.55 -7.13
N SER A 162 -21.72 -27.96 -7.67
CA SER A 162 -22.64 -27.07 -8.37
C SER A 162 -23.11 -25.93 -7.44
N PRO A 163 -23.18 -24.67 -7.93
CA PRO A 163 -23.73 -23.58 -7.14
C PRO A 163 -25.17 -23.85 -6.69
N PRO A 164 -25.57 -23.40 -5.48
CA PRO A 164 -26.94 -23.54 -5.02
C PRO A 164 -27.91 -22.86 -6.01
N GLY A 165 -28.85 -23.63 -6.56
CA GLY A 165 -29.85 -23.11 -7.52
C GLY A 165 -29.45 -23.18 -9.00
N ALA A 166 -28.24 -23.66 -9.33
CA ALA A 166 -27.88 -23.97 -10.71
C ALA A 166 -28.46 -25.33 -11.12
N SER A 167 -29.24 -25.36 -12.20
CA SER A 167 -29.80 -26.59 -12.77
C SER A 167 -28.75 -27.47 -13.48
N LYS A 168 -27.55 -26.92 -13.71
CA LYS A 168 -26.44 -27.59 -14.38
C LYS A 168 -25.14 -27.32 -13.61
N PRO A 169 -24.26 -28.33 -13.44
CA PRO A 169 -22.90 -28.09 -12.95
C PRO A 169 -22.16 -27.10 -13.86
N LEU A 170 -21.16 -26.40 -13.31
CA LEU A 170 -20.28 -25.54 -14.09
C LEU A 170 -19.44 -26.44 -15.00
N ASP A 171 -19.65 -26.40 -16.32
CA ASP A 171 -18.94 -27.23 -17.33
C ASP A 171 -17.46 -26.86 -17.51
N VAL A 172 -16.84 -26.15 -16.55
CA VAL A 172 -15.51 -25.53 -16.72
C VAL A 172 -14.37 -26.56 -16.67
N ASP A 173 -14.56 -27.69 -15.98
CA ASP A 173 -13.51 -28.70 -15.75
C ASP A 173 -13.80 -30.06 -16.42
N HIS A 174 -14.74 -30.12 -17.37
CA HIS A 174 -15.08 -31.36 -18.06
C HIS A 174 -14.41 -31.44 -19.43
N TRP A 175 -13.43 -32.34 -19.57
CA TRP A 175 -12.83 -32.69 -20.86
C TRP A 175 -13.78 -33.57 -21.67
N THR A 176 -14.04 -33.18 -22.91
CA THR A 176 -14.74 -34.06 -23.85
C THR A 176 -13.80 -35.18 -24.31
N GLY A 177 -14.38 -36.32 -24.72
CA GLY A 177 -13.57 -37.46 -25.21
C GLY A 177 -12.76 -37.12 -26.46
N GLU A 178 -13.22 -36.16 -27.26
CA GLU A 178 -12.52 -35.65 -28.44
C GLU A 178 -11.29 -34.82 -28.05
N GLU A 179 -11.44 -33.90 -27.09
CA GLU A 179 -10.34 -33.10 -26.55
C GLU A 179 -9.28 -33.98 -25.86
N GLU A 180 -9.71 -35.01 -25.13
CA GLU A 180 -8.79 -35.96 -24.50
C GLU A 180 -7.98 -36.75 -25.53
N ALA A 181 -8.61 -37.17 -26.63
CA ALA A 181 -7.92 -37.89 -27.71
C ALA A 181 -6.89 -37.00 -28.42
N LEU A 182 -7.28 -35.76 -28.75
CA LEU A 182 -6.41 -34.79 -29.41
C LEU A 182 -5.21 -34.43 -28.51
N PHE A 183 -5.45 -34.24 -27.22
CA PHE A 183 -4.38 -33.99 -26.25
C PHE A 183 -3.44 -35.17 -26.10
N LYS A 184 -3.94 -36.41 -26.05
CA LYS A 184 -3.09 -37.61 -26.02
C LYS A 184 -2.20 -37.70 -27.27
N GLU A 185 -2.75 -37.44 -28.44
CA GLU A 185 -2.01 -37.45 -29.70
C GLU A 185 -0.91 -36.38 -29.72
N ALA A 186 -1.26 -35.13 -29.40
CA ALA A 186 -0.32 -34.02 -29.35
C ALA A 186 0.73 -34.21 -28.24
N TYR A 187 0.37 -34.81 -27.10
CA TYR A 187 1.32 -35.13 -26.02
C TYR A 187 2.34 -36.19 -26.43
N LEU A 188 1.94 -37.19 -27.23
CA LEU A 188 2.88 -38.18 -27.79
C LEU A 188 3.87 -37.54 -28.77
N GLN A 189 3.43 -36.54 -29.54
CA GLN A 189 4.29 -35.81 -30.47
C GLN A 189 5.22 -34.82 -29.73
N HIS A 190 4.75 -34.19 -28.66
CA HIS A 190 5.43 -33.12 -27.93
C HIS A 190 5.37 -33.33 -26.40
N PRO A 191 6.12 -34.30 -25.84
CA PRO A 191 5.99 -34.68 -24.45
C PRO A 191 6.32 -33.51 -23.51
N LYS A 192 5.39 -33.22 -22.57
CA LYS A 192 5.51 -32.17 -21.54
C LYS A 192 5.69 -30.74 -22.10
N GLN A 193 5.38 -30.51 -23.37
CA GLN A 193 5.39 -29.18 -23.99
C GLN A 193 3.97 -28.62 -24.12
N PHE A 194 3.32 -28.32 -22.99
CA PHE A 194 1.93 -27.85 -22.93
C PHE A 194 1.66 -26.49 -23.61
N GLY A 195 2.69 -25.77 -24.04
CA GLY A 195 2.52 -24.57 -24.86
C GLY A 195 2.33 -24.87 -26.35
N ARG A 196 2.63 -26.09 -26.79
CA ARG A 196 2.48 -26.56 -28.19
C ARG A 196 1.34 -27.56 -28.37
N ILE A 197 0.94 -28.22 -27.30
CA ILE A 197 -0.25 -29.08 -27.20
C ILE A 197 -1.45 -28.17 -26.97
#